data_AF-A0A0N4VXM7-F1
#
_entry.id   AF-A0A0N4VXM7-F1
#
_cell.length_a   1.000
_cell.length_b   1.000
_cell.length_c   1.000
_cell.angle_alpha   90.00
_cell.angle_beta   90.00
_cell.angle_gamma   90.00
#
_symmetry.space_group_name_H-M   'P 1'
#
loop_
_entity.id
_entity.type
_entity.pdbx_description
1 polymer ?
#
loop_
_entity_poly.entity_id
_entity_poly.type
_entity_poly.pdbx_seq_one_letter_code
_entity_poly.pdbx_strand_id
1 'polypeptide(L)'
;MSSSSTLLTRERLQTYKNAAEKALEQVKGILETKQKKLDEYDSLIRRLEEMPRKRSEAIMCPIGSVGFLPATIVHTNEILVGLGDGYFVDASAYQAAEIVKRRKTVLEKNIADLHEHEGIISKQIAFAKEIFEHVGLILLAGIVFHDHAASLLHYLFYRVTMMKWKYVKIMMRKKKKS
;
A
#
# COMPACT_ATOMS: atom_id res chain seq x y z
N MET A 1 27.81 -18.43 11.17
CA MET A 1 26.71 -17.78 11.91
C MET A 1 26.08 -16.60 11.15
N SER A 2 26.84 -15.84 10.33
CA SER A 2 26.34 -14.68 9.57
C SER A 2 25.30 -15.00 8.46
N SER A 3 25.40 -16.16 7.80
CA SER A 3 24.50 -16.51 6.68
C SER A 3 23.06 -16.86 7.07
N SER A 4 22.81 -17.23 8.32
CA SER A 4 21.45 -17.60 8.79
C SER A 4 20.64 -16.38 9.20
N SER A 5 21.28 -15.36 9.79
CA SER A 5 20.62 -14.09 10.17
C SER A 5 20.27 -13.22 8.96
N THR A 6 21.07 -13.25 7.90
CA THR A 6 20.81 -12.49 6.66
C THR A 6 19.66 -13.09 5.86
N LEU A 7 19.53 -14.43 5.83
CA LEU A 7 18.39 -15.12 5.20
C LEU A 7 17.08 -14.84 5.95
N LEU A 8 17.09 -14.94 7.28
CA LEU A 8 15.91 -14.62 8.11
C LEU A 8 15.45 -13.17 7.94
N THR A 9 16.39 -12.24 7.76
CA THR A 9 16.08 -10.82 7.50
C THR A 9 15.43 -10.62 6.13
N ARG A 10 15.89 -11.34 5.10
CA ARG A 10 15.30 -11.29 3.75
C ARG A 10 13.89 -11.90 3.70
N GLU A 11 13.66 -13.02 4.35
CA GLU A 11 12.33 -13.63 4.42
C GLU A 11 11.32 -12.71 5.11
N ARG A 12 11.70 -12.12 6.25
CA ARG A 12 10.87 -11.14 6.96
C ARG A 12 10.54 -9.92 6.09
N LEU A 13 11.51 -9.44 5.33
CA LEU A 13 11.31 -8.33 4.40
C LEU A 13 10.34 -8.70 3.28
N GLN A 14 10.47 -9.90 2.73
CA GLN A 14 9.56 -10.39 1.69
C GLN A 14 8.13 -10.52 2.23
N THR A 15 7.96 -11.06 3.44
CA THR A 15 6.64 -11.11 4.10
C THR A 15 6.06 -9.73 4.32
N TYR A 16 6.87 -8.78 4.80
CA TYR A 16 6.44 -7.39 5.00
C TYR A 16 6.02 -6.73 3.69
N LYS A 17 6.83 -6.88 2.63
CA LYS A 17 6.52 -6.35 1.30
C LYS A 17 5.21 -6.92 0.77
N ASN A 18 5.04 -8.24 0.80
CA ASN A 18 3.83 -8.89 0.33
C ASN A 18 2.58 -8.47 1.13
N ALA A 19 2.72 -8.32 2.45
CA ALA A 19 1.63 -7.84 3.32
C ALA A 19 1.24 -6.39 3.00
N ALA A 20 2.24 -5.53 2.77
CA ALA A 20 2.04 -4.13 2.42
C ALA A 20 1.39 -3.97 1.03
N GLU A 21 1.83 -4.74 0.03
CA GLU A 21 1.21 -4.78 -1.30
C GLU A 21 -0.25 -5.24 -1.24
N LYS A 22 -0.55 -6.28 -0.44
CA LYS A 22 -1.92 -6.75 -0.24
C LYS A 22 -2.81 -5.69 0.42
N ALA A 23 -2.31 -4.98 1.42
CA ALA A 23 -3.04 -3.89 2.07
C ALA A 23 -3.33 -2.74 1.09
N LEU A 24 -2.36 -2.40 0.24
CA LEU A 24 -2.51 -1.34 -0.76
C LEU A 24 -3.55 -1.72 -1.84
N GLU A 25 -3.56 -2.98 -2.26
CA GLU A 25 -4.57 -3.49 -3.20
C GLU A 25 -5.99 -3.42 -2.59
N GLN A 26 -6.14 -3.77 -1.31
CA GLN A 26 -7.42 -3.64 -0.62
C GLN A 26 -7.90 -2.18 -0.57
N VAL A 27 -7.00 -1.24 -0.25
CA VAL A 27 -7.33 0.20 -0.21
C VAL A 27 -7.76 0.69 -1.60
N LYS A 28 -7.06 0.29 -2.66
CA LYS A 28 -7.44 0.62 -4.05
C LYS A 28 -8.82 0.09 -4.41
N GLY A 29 -9.13 -1.18 -4.11
CA GLY A 29 -10.45 -1.74 -4.38
C GLY A 29 -11.58 -1.01 -3.63
N ILE A 30 -11.32 -0.56 -2.40
CA ILE A 30 -12.27 0.26 -1.62
C ILE A 30 -12.46 1.63 -2.28
N LEU A 31 -11.37 2.27 -2.72
CA LEU A 31 -11.40 3.57 -3.41
C LEU A 31 -12.21 3.48 -4.72
N GLU A 32 -11.95 2.48 -5.56
CA GLU A 32 -12.71 2.26 -6.79
C GLU A 32 -14.21 2.08 -6.54
N THR A 33 -14.56 1.30 -5.52
CA THR A 33 -15.96 1.08 -5.13
C THR A 33 -16.61 2.38 -4.65
N LYS A 34 -15.89 3.18 -3.85
CA LYS A 34 -16.37 4.49 -3.39
C LYS A 34 -16.50 5.49 -4.54
N GLN A 35 -15.60 5.46 -5.51
CA GLN A 35 -15.67 6.32 -6.69
C GLN A 35 -16.89 6.01 -7.55
N LYS A 36 -17.15 4.73 -7.83
CA LYS A 36 -18.39 4.30 -8.54
C LYS A 36 -19.64 4.80 -7.82
N LYS A 37 -19.65 4.72 -6.48
CA LYS A 37 -20.76 5.21 -5.66
C LYS A 37 -20.94 6.74 -5.72
N LEU A 38 -19.86 7.51 -5.92
CA LEU A 38 -19.98 8.96 -6.18
C LEU A 38 -20.68 9.23 -7.51
N ASP A 39 -20.28 8.51 -8.56
CA ASP A 39 -20.86 8.67 -9.90
C ASP A 39 -22.35 8.28 -9.92
N GLU A 40 -22.71 7.24 -9.16
CA GLU A 40 -24.10 6.86 -8.90
C GLU A 40 -24.87 7.97 -8.19
N TYR A 41 -24.29 8.61 -7.17
CA TYR A 41 -24.92 9.74 -6.49
C TYR A 41 -25.11 10.95 -7.41
N ASP A 42 -24.15 11.26 -8.28
CA ASP A 42 -24.29 12.35 -9.24
C ASP A 42 -25.42 12.08 -10.25
N SER A 43 -25.52 10.85 -10.72
CA SER A 43 -26.60 10.42 -11.62
C SER A 43 -27.96 10.48 -10.91
N LEU A 44 -28.01 10.05 -9.65
CA LEU A 44 -29.21 10.09 -8.82
C LEU A 44 -29.67 11.52 -8.55
N ILE A 45 -28.76 12.43 -8.17
CA ILE A 45 -29.08 13.84 -7.93
C ILE A 45 -29.69 14.48 -9.17
N ARG A 46 -29.08 14.29 -10.35
CA ARG A 46 -29.62 14.80 -11.62
C ARG A 46 -31.03 14.29 -11.87
N ARG A 47 -31.27 12.99 -11.66
CA ARG A 47 -32.60 12.41 -11.84
C ARG A 47 -33.62 13.00 -10.87
N LEU A 48 -33.26 13.14 -9.60
CA LEU A 48 -34.13 13.73 -8.57
C LEU A 48 -34.47 15.20 -8.88
N GLU A 49 -33.56 15.95 -9.46
CA GLU A 49 -33.79 17.35 -9.87
C GLU A 49 -34.69 17.46 -11.11
N GLU A 50 -34.73 16.44 -11.98
CA GLU A 50 -35.58 16.39 -13.17
C GLU A 50 -37.00 15.89 -12.88
N MET A 51 -37.17 14.98 -11.91
CA MET A 51 -38.44 14.32 -11.59
C MET A 51 -39.62 15.29 -11.34
N PRO A 52 -39.46 16.40 -10.62
CA PRO A 52 -40.54 17.37 -10.39
C PRO A 52 -41.13 18.01 -11.65
N ARG A 53 -40.44 17.93 -12.80
CA ARG A 53 -40.87 18.60 -14.04
C ARG A 53 -42.08 17.95 -14.72
N LYS A 54 -42.40 16.70 -14.39
CA LYS A 54 -43.55 15.97 -14.93
C LYS A 54 -44.37 15.42 -13.77
N ARG A 55 -45.68 15.61 -13.73
CA ARG A 55 -46.54 15.06 -12.65
C ARG A 55 -46.68 13.53 -12.73
N SER A 56 -46.73 13.01 -13.96
CA SER A 56 -46.86 11.58 -14.23
C SER A 56 -46.03 11.20 -15.47
N GLU A 57 -45.43 10.01 -15.46
CA GLU A 57 -44.59 9.51 -16.55
C GLU A 57 -44.84 8.00 -16.75
N ALA A 58 -45.09 7.59 -17.99
CA ALA A 58 -45.18 6.17 -18.34
C ALA A 58 -43.76 5.58 -18.43
N ILE A 59 -43.55 4.44 -17.76
CA ILE A 59 -42.26 3.76 -17.67
C ILE A 59 -42.44 2.25 -17.91
N MET A 60 -41.35 1.58 -18.27
CA MET A 60 -41.27 0.13 -18.24
C MET A 60 -40.58 -0.28 -16.94
N CYS A 61 -41.36 -0.77 -15.98
CA CYS A 61 -40.86 -1.21 -14.69
C CYS A 61 -40.22 -2.60 -14.83
N PRO A 62 -38.94 -2.80 -14.46
CA PRO A 62 -38.33 -4.12 -14.48
C PRO A 62 -38.97 -5.03 -13.42
N ILE A 63 -39.43 -6.21 -13.84
CA ILE A 63 -39.98 -7.25 -12.97
C ILE A 63 -39.06 -8.48 -13.06
N GLY A 64 -38.32 -8.73 -11.99
CA GLY A 64 -37.36 -9.84 -11.93
C GLY A 64 -36.20 -9.68 -12.93
N SER A 65 -35.59 -10.80 -13.31
CA SER A 65 -34.40 -10.81 -14.17
C SER A 65 -34.68 -10.74 -15.68
N VAL A 66 -35.92 -10.97 -16.11
CA VAL A 66 -36.25 -11.19 -17.54
C VAL A 66 -37.49 -10.44 -18.04
N GLY A 67 -38.19 -9.69 -17.18
CA GLY A 67 -39.47 -9.06 -17.55
C GLY A 67 -39.47 -7.54 -17.38
N PHE A 68 -40.25 -6.86 -18.22
CA PHE A 68 -40.64 -5.46 -18.03
C PHE A 68 -42.16 -5.33 -18.09
N LEU A 69 -42.73 -4.53 -17.19
CA LEU A 69 -44.16 -4.25 -17.12
C LEU A 69 -44.43 -2.76 -17.42
N PRO A 70 -45.38 -2.43 -18.32
CA PRO A 70 -45.80 -1.05 -18.50
C PRO A 70 -46.45 -0.53 -17.22
N ALA A 71 -45.92 0.57 -16.70
CA ALA A 71 -46.39 1.23 -15.48
C ALA A 71 -46.41 2.75 -15.67
N THR A 72 -47.10 3.46 -14.78
CA THR A 72 -47.09 4.93 -14.75
C THR A 72 -46.68 5.38 -13.36
N ILE A 73 -45.62 6.18 -13.27
CA ILE A 73 -45.26 6.87 -12.03
C ILE A 73 -46.25 8.00 -11.83
N VAL A 74 -46.90 8.04 -10.68
CA VAL A 74 -47.76 9.14 -10.23
C VAL A 74 -47.08 9.84 -9.06
N HIS A 75 -47.32 11.15 -8.91
CA HIS A 75 -46.69 11.97 -7.87
C HIS A 75 -45.16 11.85 -7.86
N THR A 76 -44.53 12.12 -9.01
CA THR A 76 -43.06 12.10 -9.19
C THR A 76 -42.25 12.96 -8.21
N ASN A 77 -42.88 13.90 -7.51
CA ASN A 77 -42.22 14.70 -6.48
C ASN A 77 -42.23 14.02 -5.11
N GLU A 78 -42.96 12.93 -4.90
CA GLU A 78 -43.03 12.19 -3.64
C GLU A 78 -42.12 10.98 -3.72
N ILE A 79 -41.11 10.92 -2.85
CA ILE A 79 -40.05 9.91 -2.89
C ILE A 79 -39.84 9.34 -1.49
N LEU A 80 -39.86 8.02 -1.41
CA LEU A 80 -39.54 7.31 -0.17
C LEU A 80 -38.02 7.24 0.01
N VAL A 81 -37.50 7.89 1.04
CA VAL A 81 -36.06 7.94 1.33
C VAL A 81 -35.73 7.08 2.55
N GLY A 82 -34.79 6.15 2.38
CA GLY A 82 -34.24 5.36 3.48
C GLY A 82 -33.23 6.16 4.30
N LEU A 83 -33.49 6.34 5.60
CA LEU A 83 -32.61 7.07 6.52
C LEU A 83 -31.50 6.18 7.11
N GLY A 84 -31.77 4.88 7.23
CA GLY A 84 -30.92 3.89 7.89
C GLY A 84 -31.77 2.93 8.73
N ASP A 85 -31.24 1.76 9.07
CA ASP A 85 -31.86 0.80 10.02
C ASP A 85 -33.33 0.45 9.73
N GLY A 86 -33.72 0.43 8.46
CA GLY A 86 -35.08 0.12 8.03
C GLY A 86 -36.10 1.26 8.18
N TYR A 87 -35.66 2.47 8.57
CA TYR A 87 -36.52 3.65 8.64
C TYR A 87 -36.61 4.35 7.28
N PHE A 88 -37.84 4.67 6.90
CA PHE A 88 -38.17 5.39 5.66
C PHE A 88 -39.03 6.61 5.97
N VAL A 89 -38.88 7.63 5.14
CA VAL A 89 -39.63 8.88 5.22
C VAL A 89 -40.08 9.29 3.82
N ASP A 90 -41.31 9.79 3.72
CA ASP A 90 -41.78 10.45 2.51
C ASP A 90 -41.16 11.84 2.43
N ALA A 91 -40.40 12.08 1.37
CA ALA A 91 -39.72 13.33 1.12
C ALA A 91 -40.07 13.86 -0.27
N SER A 92 -40.03 15.18 -0.41
CA SER A 92 -40.07 15.78 -1.75
C SER A 92 -38.81 15.40 -2.54
N ALA A 93 -38.87 15.41 -3.87
CA ALA A 93 -37.68 15.14 -4.69
C ALA A 93 -36.56 16.15 -4.43
N TYR A 94 -36.90 17.39 -4.08
CA TYR A 94 -35.96 18.41 -3.61
C TYR A 94 -35.25 17.98 -2.32
N GLN A 95 -36.02 17.60 -1.28
CA GLN A 95 -35.45 17.14 0.00
C GLN A 95 -34.61 15.86 -0.18
N ALA A 96 -35.08 14.93 -1.01
CA ALA A 96 -34.33 13.73 -1.34
C ALA A 96 -32.97 14.08 -2.00
N ALA A 97 -32.96 15.03 -2.94
CA ALA A 97 -31.72 15.50 -3.57
C ALA A 97 -30.78 16.14 -2.54
N GLU A 98 -31.28 16.94 -1.58
CA GLU A 98 -30.46 17.50 -0.50
C GLU A 98 -29.87 16.42 0.42
N ILE A 99 -30.65 15.38 0.77
CA ILE A 99 -30.15 14.25 1.57
C ILE A 99 -29.02 13.54 0.82
N VAL A 100 -29.19 13.27 -0.47
CA VAL A 100 -28.16 12.61 -1.29
C VAL A 100 -26.92 13.51 -1.43
N LYS A 101 -27.07 14.82 -1.66
CA LYS A 101 -25.95 15.77 -1.69
C LYS A 101 -25.16 15.76 -0.39
N ARG A 102 -25.81 15.77 0.77
CA ARG A 102 -25.13 15.67 2.07
C ARG A 102 -24.37 14.35 2.21
N ARG A 103 -24.96 13.23 1.79
CA ARG A 103 -24.29 11.92 1.78
C ARG A 103 -23.09 11.89 0.83
N LYS A 104 -23.20 12.55 -0.32
CA LYS A 104 -22.11 12.71 -1.28
C LYS A 104 -20.93 13.44 -0.65
N THR A 105 -21.15 14.58 0.01
CA THR A 105 -20.07 15.34 0.67
C THR A 105 -19.35 14.51 1.74
N VAL A 106 -20.08 13.70 2.52
CA VAL A 106 -19.47 12.77 3.48
C VAL A 106 -18.63 11.71 2.77
N LEU A 107 -19.10 11.20 1.63
CA LEU A 107 -18.35 10.22 0.83
C LEU A 107 -17.08 10.83 0.20
N GLU A 108 -17.15 12.05 -0.33
CA GLU A 108 -16.01 12.80 -0.87
C GLU A 108 -14.93 12.99 0.21
N LYS A 109 -15.34 13.39 1.42
CA LYS A 109 -14.42 13.50 2.57
C LYS A 109 -13.77 12.15 2.89
N ASN A 110 -14.55 11.09 2.96
CA ASN A 110 -14.02 9.74 3.23
C ASN A 110 -13.01 9.28 2.16
N ILE A 111 -13.18 9.67 0.90
CA ILE A 111 -12.23 9.35 -0.18
C ILE A 111 -10.94 10.16 -0.02
N ALA A 112 -11.04 11.44 0.33
CA ALA A 112 -9.88 12.28 0.62
C ALA A 112 -9.05 11.71 1.79
N ASP A 113 -9.71 11.33 2.89
CA ASP A 113 -9.06 10.72 4.04
C ASP A 113 -8.36 9.38 3.65
N LEU A 114 -8.98 8.57 2.80
CA LEU A 114 -8.38 7.32 2.31
C LEU A 114 -7.15 7.55 1.42
N HIS A 115 -7.17 8.57 0.55
CA HIS A 115 -5.98 8.92 -0.23
C HIS A 115 -4.83 9.43 0.64
N GLU A 116 -5.14 10.14 1.72
CA GLU A 116 -4.12 10.52 2.71
C GLU A 116 -3.49 9.28 3.36
N HIS A 117 -4.31 8.33 3.80
CA HIS A 117 -3.84 7.06 4.36
C HIS A 117 -3.00 6.24 3.37
N GLU A 118 -3.41 6.18 2.11
CA GLU A 118 -2.63 5.55 1.02
C GLU A 118 -1.25 6.20 0.89
N GLY A 119 -1.21 7.55 0.91
CA GLY A 119 0.04 8.31 0.84
C GLY A 119 0.97 8.05 2.02
N ILE A 120 0.43 7.94 3.25
CA ILE A 120 1.20 7.59 4.45
C ILE A 120 1.80 6.19 4.33
N ILE A 121 1.00 5.19 3.94
CA ILE A 121 1.44 3.80 3.78
C ILE A 121 2.54 3.72 2.71
N SER A 122 2.36 4.41 1.58
CA SER A 122 3.35 4.46 0.51
C SER A 122 4.69 5.05 0.99
N LYS A 123 4.66 6.14 1.76
CA LYS A 123 5.86 6.74 2.38
C LYS A 123 6.55 5.78 3.36
N GLN A 124 5.79 5.07 4.20
CA GLN A 124 6.33 4.08 5.14
C GLN A 124 7.03 2.92 4.41
N ILE A 125 6.46 2.44 3.30
CA ILE A 125 7.07 1.40 2.46
C ILE A 125 8.37 1.92 1.81
N ALA A 126 8.37 3.15 1.29
CA ALA A 126 9.55 3.76 0.68
C ALA A 126 10.69 3.94 1.71
N PHE A 127 10.37 4.48 2.89
CA PHE A 127 11.32 4.66 3.99
C PHE A 127 11.91 3.32 4.47
N ALA A 128 11.07 2.29 4.61
CA ALA A 128 11.55 0.96 4.97
C ALA A 128 12.57 0.44 3.94
N LYS A 129 12.27 0.54 2.63
CA LYS A 129 13.20 0.13 1.57
C LYS A 129 14.54 0.87 1.67
N GLU A 130 14.51 2.18 1.88
CA GLU A 130 15.71 3.01 2.00
C GLU A 130 16.60 2.59 3.17
N ILE A 131 16.03 2.37 4.37
CA ILE A 131 16.78 1.88 5.53
C ILE A 131 17.48 0.55 5.21
N PHE A 132 16.77 -0.39 4.59
CA PHE A 132 17.32 -1.72 4.35
C PHE A 132 18.45 -1.74 3.32
N GLU A 133 18.39 -0.92 2.28
CA GLU A 133 19.48 -0.76 1.30
C GLU A 133 20.75 -0.23 1.98
N HIS A 134 20.62 0.78 2.84
CA HIS A 134 21.75 1.34 3.57
C HIS A 134 22.34 0.39 4.61
N VAL A 135 21.50 -0.36 5.34
CA VAL A 135 21.96 -1.37 6.31
C VAL A 135 22.69 -2.51 5.61
N GLY A 136 22.24 -2.92 4.42
CA GLY A 136 22.92 -3.90 3.59
C GLY A 136 24.33 -3.46 3.16
N LEU A 137 24.47 -2.20 2.75
CA LEU A 137 25.75 -1.57 2.41
C LEU A 137 26.72 -1.50 3.61
N ILE A 138 26.23 -1.13 4.79
CA ILE A 138 27.05 -1.04 6.01
C ILE A 138 27.55 -2.43 6.44
N LEU A 139 26.68 -3.45 6.38
CA LEU A 139 27.05 -4.83 6.71
C LEU A 139 28.08 -5.39 5.72
N LEU A 140 27.92 -5.12 4.42
CA LEU A 140 28.89 -5.51 3.39
C LEU A 140 30.24 -4.82 3.60
N ALA A 141 30.25 -3.52 3.86
CA ALA A 141 31.45 -2.76 4.14
C ALA A 141 32.18 -3.28 5.40
N GLY A 142 31.44 -3.60 6.46
CA GLY A 142 32.00 -4.16 7.69
C GLY A 142 32.64 -5.55 7.50
N ILE A 143 32.02 -6.42 6.70
CA ILE A 143 32.58 -7.75 6.39
C ILE A 143 33.86 -7.61 5.56
N VAL A 144 33.84 -6.77 4.51
CA VAL A 144 35.02 -6.53 3.66
C VAL A 144 36.17 -5.94 4.49
N PHE A 145 35.89 -5.02 5.41
CA PHE A 145 36.90 -4.43 6.27
C PHE A 145 37.53 -5.46 7.24
N HIS A 146 36.72 -6.38 7.77
CA HIS A 146 37.19 -7.45 8.64
C HIS A 146 38.11 -8.45 7.90
N ASP A 147 37.72 -8.88 6.68
CA ASP A 147 38.54 -9.76 5.84
C ASP A 147 39.84 -9.09 5.39
N HIS A 148 39.80 -7.79 5.09
CA HIS A 148 40.99 -7.05 4.71
C HIS A 148 41.97 -6.86 5.88
N ALA A 149 41.47 -6.68 7.10
CA ALA A 149 42.29 -6.65 8.31
C ALA A 149 42.91 -8.01 8.63
N ALA A 150 42.15 -9.11 8.47
CA ALA A 150 42.64 -10.47 8.69
C ALA A 150 43.75 -10.85 7.71
N SER A 151 43.63 -10.48 6.44
CA SER A 151 44.66 -10.72 5.42
C SER A 151 45.92 -9.89 5.66
N LEU A 152 45.81 -8.64 6.10
CA LEU A 152 46.96 -7.83 6.50
C LEU A 152 47.68 -8.39 7.72
N LEU A 153 46.95 -8.85 8.75
CA LEU A 153 47.53 -9.52 9.92
C LEU A 153 48.24 -10.82 9.56
N HIS A 154 47.64 -11.65 8.69
CA HIS A 154 48.27 -12.87 8.19
C HIS A 154 49.57 -12.56 7.42
N TYR A 155 49.55 -11.53 6.55
CA TYR A 155 50.72 -11.11 5.79
C TYR A 155 51.85 -10.59 6.70
N LEU A 156 51.53 -9.75 7.68
CA LEU A 156 52.48 -9.26 8.68
C LEU A 156 53.09 -10.40 9.49
N PHE A 157 52.27 -11.35 9.93
CA PHE A 157 52.73 -12.53 10.67
C PHE A 157 53.66 -13.41 9.82
N TYR A 158 53.31 -13.64 8.55
CA TYR A 158 54.16 -14.39 7.60
C TYR A 158 55.49 -13.68 7.33
N ARG A 159 55.48 -12.35 7.22
CA ARG A 159 56.70 -11.56 6.98
C ARG A 159 57.65 -11.57 8.18
N VAL A 160 57.12 -11.46 9.40
CA VAL A 160 57.92 -11.50 10.64
C VAL A 160 58.53 -12.88 10.87
N THR A 161 57.75 -13.95 10.65
CA THR A 161 58.24 -15.33 10.78
C THR A 161 59.30 -15.67 9.72
N MET A 162 59.12 -15.23 8.47
CA MET A 162 60.11 -15.37 7.40
C MET A 162 61.40 -14.58 7.65
N MET A 163 61.32 -13.39 8.26
CA MET A 163 62.52 -12.64 8.66
C MET A 163 63.35 -13.37 9.71
N LYS A 164 62.69 -13.96 10.73
CA LYS A 164 63.37 -14.80 11.73
C LYS A 164 64.07 -16.00 11.09
N TRP A 165 63.42 -16.67 10.13
CA TRP A 165 64.02 -17.80 9.40
C TRP A 165 65.18 -17.39 8.48
N LYS A 166 65.10 -16.23 7.79
CA LYS A 166 66.23 -15.70 7.01
C LYS A 166 67.44 -15.40 7.89
N TYR A 167 67.24 -14.80 9.07
CA TYR A 167 68.32 -14.53 10.03
C TYR A 167 68.99 -15.82 10.53
N VAL A 168 68.20 -16.82 10.90
CA VAL A 168 68.71 -18.14 11.32
C VAL A 168 69.48 -18.83 10.19
N LYS A 169 68.99 -18.76 8.95
CA LYS A 169 69.67 -19.37 7.78
C LYS A 169 70.98 -18.65 7.42
N ILE A 170 71.06 -17.33 7.61
CA ILE A 170 72.30 -16.56 7.44
C ILE A 170 73.32 -16.91 8.53
N MET A 171 72.89 -17.05 9.80
CA MET A 171 73.76 -17.49 10.90
C MET A 171 74.30 -18.90 10.68
N MET A 172 73.45 -19.83 10.23
CA MET A 172 73.85 -21.22 9.92
C MET A 172 74.85 -21.31 8.76
N ARG A 173 74.81 -20.40 7.78
CA ARG A 173 75.79 -20.33 6.67
C ARG A 173 77.13 -19.73 7.09
N LYS A 174 77.17 -18.78 8.03
CA LYS A 174 78.43 -18.25 8.58
C LYS A 174 79.19 -19.28 9.43
N LYS A 175 78.46 -20.17 10.13
CA LYS A 175 79.06 -21.23 10.97
C LYS A 175 79.67 -22.40 10.18
N LYS A 176 79.43 -22.48 8.86
CA LYS A 176 79.95 -23.54 7.97
C LYS A 176 81.13 -23.09 7.09
N LYS A 177 81.62 -21.86 7.30
CA LYS A 177 82.74 -21.23 6.58
C LYS A 177 83.94 -20.89 7.50
N SER A 178 83.90 -21.34 8.75
CA SER A 178 85.03 -21.41 9.69
C SER A 178 85.32 -22.88 9.95
#